data_AF-A0AAD9UYC3-F1
#
_entry.id   AF-A0AAD9UYC3-F1
#
_cell.length_a   1.000
_cell.length_b   1.000
_cell.length_c   1.000
_cell.angle_alpha   90.00
_cell.angle_beta   90.00
_cell.angle_gamma   90.00
#
_symmetry.space_group_name_H-M   'P 1'
#
loop_
_entity.id
_entity.type
_entity.pdbx_description
1 polymer ?
#
loop_
_entity_poly.entity_id
_entity_poly.type
_entity_poly.pdbx_seq_one_letter_code
_entity_poly.pdbx_strand_id
1 'polypeptide(L)'
;MDTGAEANVLPISTLKRLSTKPPIDKTHTRLTVYNGTDIPVMGKCTLDIHHNNRIHSVPFIMNAPGIIPDYKDVYCELGYLKGDHHIDIDPNATPVIQPPCKIQISLMEKLKAELEHMWKLDVIEKN
;
A
#
# COMPACT_ATOMS: atom_id res chain seq x y z
N MET A 1 -1.77 3.10 4.79
CA MET A 1 -1.07 2.20 3.86
C MET A 1 0.26 1.89 4.50
N ASP A 2 0.35 0.78 5.22
CA ASP A 2 1.61 0.19 5.68
C ASP A 2 1.93 -0.93 4.69
N THR A 3 2.60 -0.60 3.60
CA THR A 3 2.92 -1.55 2.53
C THR A 3 4.28 -2.18 2.77
N GLY A 4 4.53 -2.72 3.99
CA GLY A 4 5.71 -3.53 4.32
C GLY A 4 7.09 -2.94 3.94
N ALA A 5 7.17 -1.64 3.67
CA ALA A 5 8.34 -0.96 3.15
C ALA A 5 8.88 -0.03 4.24
N GLU A 6 10.18 -0.10 4.49
CA GLU A 6 10.83 0.71 5.53
C GLU A 6 10.96 2.19 5.14
N ALA A 7 10.65 2.56 3.89
CA ALA A 7 10.81 3.91 3.37
C ALA A 7 9.73 4.30 2.35
N ASN A 8 9.38 5.59 2.35
CA ASN A 8 8.60 6.20 1.27
C ASN A 8 9.51 6.50 0.08
N VAL A 9 9.12 6.05 -1.10
CA VAL A 9 9.89 6.23 -2.33
C VAL A 9 9.07 7.02 -3.35
N LEU A 10 9.69 8.01 -4.00
CA LEU A 10 9.07 8.82 -5.05
C LEU A 10 10.02 9.06 -6.23
N PRO A 11 9.55 9.02 -7.48
CA PRO A 11 10.36 9.40 -8.63
C PRO A 11 10.66 10.89 -8.65
N ILE A 12 11.87 11.24 -9.09
CA ILE A 12 12.24 12.63 -9.37
C ILE A 12 11.27 13.29 -10.38
N SER A 13 10.72 12.53 -11.33
CA SER A 13 9.73 13.07 -12.27
C SER A 13 8.46 13.54 -11.58
N THR A 14 8.04 12.88 -10.50
CA THR A 14 6.89 13.29 -9.69
C THR A 14 7.21 14.59 -8.95
N LEU A 15 8.42 14.72 -8.38
CA LEU A 15 8.86 15.96 -7.73
C LEU A 15 8.86 17.16 -8.70
N LYS A 16 9.31 16.96 -9.94
CA LYS A 16 9.29 18.03 -10.97
C LYS A 16 7.88 18.52 -11.32
N ARG A 17 6.85 17.71 -11.08
CA ARG A 17 5.44 18.05 -11.31
C ARG A 17 4.78 18.72 -10.10
N LEU A 18 5.41 18.69 -8.92
CA LEU A 18 4.90 19.39 -7.75
C LEU A 18 5.12 20.89 -7.88
N SER A 19 4.15 21.67 -7.41
CA SER A 19 4.24 23.14 -7.38
C SER A 19 5.32 23.61 -6.42
N THR A 20 5.53 22.86 -5.33
CA THR A 20 6.65 23.04 -4.41
C THR A 20 7.85 22.25 -4.94
N LYS A 21 9.02 22.90 -5.01
CA LYS A 21 10.28 22.28 -5.45
C LYS A 21 11.26 22.20 -4.29
N PRO A 22 11.01 21.35 -3.28
CA PRO A 22 11.93 21.19 -2.17
C PRO A 22 13.29 20.65 -2.66
N PRO A 23 14.38 21.01 -1.97
CA PRO A 23 15.70 20.54 -2.30
C PRO A 23 15.81 19.02 -2.17
N ILE A 24 16.66 18.42 -3.00
CA ILE A 24 17.05 17.03 -2.89
C ILE A 24 18.43 16.99 -2.26
N ASP A 25 18.50 16.41 -1.06
CA ASP A 25 19.74 16.22 -0.33
C ASP A 25 20.40 14.89 -0.72
N LYS A 26 21.73 14.84 -0.63
CA LYS A 26 22.48 13.59 -0.80
C LYS A 26 22.10 12.61 0.31
N THR A 27 22.05 11.33 -0.02
CA THR A 27 21.79 10.26 0.94
C THR A 27 22.71 9.07 0.70
N HIS A 28 23.03 8.34 1.77
CA HIS A 28 23.71 7.04 1.72
C HIS A 28 22.72 5.86 1.74
N THR A 29 21.42 6.15 1.81
CA THR A 29 20.36 5.12 1.77
C THR A 29 20.43 4.35 0.45
N ARG A 30 20.43 3.03 0.54
CA ARG A 30 20.23 2.11 -0.58
C ARG A 30 18.80 1.60 -0.55
N LEU A 31 18.19 1.45 -1.72
CA LEU A 31 16.89 0.81 -1.89
C LEU A 31 17.11 -0.52 -2.58
N THR A 32 16.64 -1.60 -1.98
CA THR A 32 16.69 -2.94 -2.55
C THR A 32 15.28 -3.53 -2.52
N VAL A 33 14.81 -4.02 -3.66
CA VAL A 33 13.49 -4.69 -3.74
C VAL A 33 13.59 -6.14 -3.31
N TYR A 34 12.44 -6.78 -3.08
CA TYR A 34 12.35 -8.16 -2.58
C TYR A 34 13.09 -9.20 -3.44
N ASN A 35 13.27 -8.93 -4.74
CA ASN A 35 14.02 -9.80 -5.64
C ASN A 35 15.55 -9.61 -5.56
N GLY A 36 16.05 -8.80 -4.62
CA GLY A 36 17.47 -8.52 -4.42
C GLY A 36 18.06 -7.46 -5.35
N THR A 37 17.25 -6.85 -6.22
CA THR A 37 17.71 -5.81 -7.16
C THR A 37 17.80 -4.46 -6.47
N ASP A 38 18.89 -3.74 -6.71
CA ASP A 38 19.09 -2.38 -6.21
C ASP A 38 18.38 -1.35 -7.11
N ILE A 39 17.62 -0.47 -6.46
CA ILE A 39 17.01 0.70 -7.09
C ILE A 39 17.99 1.88 -6.99
N PRO A 40 18.31 2.56 -8.12
CA PRO A 40 19.10 3.78 -8.12
C PRO A 40 18.45 4.87 -7.25
N VAL A 41 19.16 5.25 -6.19
CA VAL A 41 18.78 6.35 -5.30
C VAL A 41 19.43 7.64 -5.78
N MET A 42 18.60 8.65 -6.00
CA MET A 42 19.02 9.96 -6.49
C MET A 42 19.17 10.99 -5.38
N GLY A 43 18.61 10.71 -4.19
CA GLY A 43 18.69 11.59 -3.03
C GLY A 43 17.53 11.38 -2.07
N LYS A 44 17.39 12.30 -1.13
CA LYS A 44 16.27 12.37 -0.19
C LYS A 44 15.63 13.75 -0.26
N CYS A 45 14.33 13.82 -0.10
CA CYS A 45 13.60 15.09 -0.02
C CYS A 45 12.52 14.98 1.05
N THR A 46 12.25 16.08 1.76
CA THR A 46 11.15 16.18 2.72
C THR A 46 10.00 16.94 2.09
N LEU A 47 8.80 16.37 2.12
CA LEU A 47 7.57 17.01 1.62
C LEU A 47 6.66 17.36 2.78
N ASP A 48 6.12 18.58 2.76
CA ASP A 48 5.07 19.01 3.67
C ASP A 48 3.71 18.59 3.09
N ILE A 49 3.07 17.65 3.78
CA ILE A 49 1.79 17.07 3.38
C ILE A 49 0.69 17.65 4.27
N HIS A 50 -0.31 18.25 3.66
CA HIS A 50 -1.48 18.78 4.37
C HIS A 50 -2.54 17.68 4.50
N HIS A 51 -2.86 17.28 5.72
CA HIS A 51 -3.91 16.32 6.01
C HIS A 51 -4.66 16.72 7.28
N ASN A 52 -6.00 16.74 7.22
CA ASN A 52 -6.88 17.11 8.34
C ASN A 52 -6.45 18.41 9.07
N ASN A 53 -6.19 19.49 8.31
CA ASN A 53 -5.73 20.79 8.82
C ASN A 53 -4.37 20.77 9.56
N ARG A 54 -3.59 19.70 9.43
CA ARG A 54 -2.23 19.59 9.97
C ARG A 54 -1.22 19.43 8.83
N ILE A 55 -0.04 19.98 9.05
CA ILE A 55 1.11 19.83 8.15
C ILE A 55 1.99 18.71 8.72
N HIS A 56 2.28 17.73 7.88
CA HIS A 56 3.18 16.62 8.18
C HIS A 56 4.39 16.69 7.26
N SER A 57 5.57 16.92 7.82
CA SER A 57 6.82 16.87 7.06
C SER A 57 7.29 15.42 6.97
N VAL A 58 7.17 14.84 5.78
CA VAL A 58 7.44 13.42 5.53
C VAL A 58 8.68 13.26 4.64
N PRO A 59 9.67 12.46 5.05
CA PRO A 59 10.83 12.17 4.21
C PRO A 59 10.49 11.15 3.11
N PHE A 60 11.04 11.39 1.93
CA PHE A 60 10.96 10.52 0.76
C PHE A 60 12.36 10.29 0.19
N ILE A 61 12.63 9.05 -0.20
CA ILE A 61 13.81 8.69 -0.99
C ILE A 61 13.44 8.88 -2.47
N MET A 62 14.27 9.62 -3.19
CA MET A 62 14.07 9.94 -4.60
C MET A 62 14.70 8.85 -5.46
N ASN A 63 13.95 8.26 -6.40
CA ASN A 63 14.48 7.33 -7.38
C ASN A 63 14.44 7.87 -8.81
N ALA A 64 15.15 7.19 -9.72
CA ALA A 64 15.21 7.56 -11.12
C ALA A 64 13.83 7.51 -11.80
N PRO A 65 13.55 8.41 -12.76
CA PRO A 65 12.33 8.33 -13.57
C PRO A 65 12.30 7.04 -14.40
N GLY A 66 11.13 6.45 -14.56
CA GLY A 66 10.95 5.22 -15.36
C GLY A 66 10.89 3.92 -14.55
N ILE A 67 11.20 3.96 -13.25
CA ILE A 67 11.12 2.78 -12.38
C ILE A 67 9.67 2.40 -12.02
N ILE A 68 8.79 3.37 -11.75
CA ILE A 68 7.37 3.07 -11.42
C ILE A 68 6.61 2.31 -12.52
N PRO A 69 6.76 2.63 -13.83
CA PRO A 69 6.20 1.82 -14.90
C PRO A 69 6.54 0.33 -14.79
N ASP A 70 7.78 0.02 -14.41
CA ASP A 70 8.30 -1.35 -14.31
C ASP A 70 7.75 -2.11 -13.09
N TYR A 71 7.14 -1.41 -12.11
CA TYR A 71 6.55 -1.99 -10.90
C TYR A 71 5.08 -1.59 -10.73
N LYS A 72 4.39 -1.21 -11.81
CA LYS A 72 3.00 -0.76 -11.74
C LYS A 72 2.09 -1.83 -11.14
N ASP A 73 2.42 -3.10 -11.36
CA ASP A 73 1.80 -4.29 -10.76
C ASP A 73 1.96 -4.40 -9.24
N VAL A 74 3.06 -3.87 -8.68
CA VAL A 74 3.30 -3.80 -7.22
C VAL A 74 2.61 -2.60 -6.58
N TYR A 75 2.39 -1.53 -7.36
CA TYR A 75 1.90 -0.24 -6.87
C TYR A 75 0.46 0.11 -7.33
N CYS A 76 -0.30 -0.84 -7.88
CA CYS A 76 -1.69 -0.62 -8.28
C CYS A 76 -2.62 -1.77 -7.88
N GLU A 77 -3.81 -1.39 -7.42
CA GLU A 77 -4.98 -2.25 -7.23
C GLU A 77 -4.79 -3.42 -6.26
N LEU A 78 -5.80 -4.28 -6.14
CA LEU A 78 -5.73 -5.46 -5.28
C LEU A 78 -4.61 -6.38 -5.79
N GLY A 79 -3.70 -6.77 -4.90
CA GLY A 79 -2.69 -7.76 -5.22
C GLY A 79 -3.31 -9.15 -5.43
N TYR A 80 -2.79 -9.90 -6.39
CA TYR A 80 -3.21 -11.28 -6.67
C TYR A 80 -2.03 -12.24 -6.45
N LEU A 81 -2.15 -13.12 -5.45
CA LEU A 81 -1.19 -14.21 -5.26
C LEU A 81 -1.65 -15.42 -6.08
N LYS A 82 -0.80 -15.89 -6.99
CA LYS A 82 -1.18 -16.96 -7.94
C LYS A 82 -1.19 -18.33 -7.26
N GLY A 83 -2.25 -19.08 -7.53
CA GLY A 83 -2.38 -20.49 -7.14
C GLY A 83 -3.40 -20.69 -6.02
N ASP A 84 -3.76 -21.95 -5.81
CA ASP A 84 -4.66 -22.32 -4.72
C ASP A 84 -3.89 -22.37 -3.41
N HIS A 85 -4.49 -21.82 -2.36
CA HIS A 85 -3.91 -21.83 -1.02
C HIS A 85 -4.69 -22.79 -0.13
N HIS A 86 -3.98 -23.71 0.51
CA HIS A 86 -4.55 -24.64 1.47
C HIS A 86 -4.37 -24.09 2.88
N ILE A 87 -5.45 -24.06 3.65
CA ILE A 87 -5.42 -23.68 5.07
C ILE A 87 -5.44 -24.98 5.87
N ASP A 88 -4.32 -25.29 6.53
CA ASP A 88 -4.23 -26.44 7.43
C ASP A 88 -5.04 -26.16 8.71
N ILE A 89 -5.98 -27.05 9.02
CA ILE A 89 -6.76 -27.01 10.26
C ILE A 89 -6.16 -28.03 11.23
N ASP A 90 -5.97 -27.64 12.49
CA ASP A 90 -5.62 -28.60 13.56
C ASP A 90 -6.64 -29.75 13.57
N PRO A 91 -6.22 -31.03 13.45
CA PRO A 91 -7.12 -32.18 13.46
C PRO A 91 -8.06 -32.25 14.68
N ASN A 92 -7.71 -31.57 15.77
CA ASN A 92 -8.51 -31.53 17.00
C ASN A 92 -9.38 -30.27 17.11
N ALA A 93 -9.35 -29.38 16.11
CA ALA A 93 -10.16 -28.17 16.12
C ALA A 93 -11.65 -28.49 15.99
N THR A 94 -12.47 -27.88 16.86
CA THR A 94 -13.92 -27.93 16.77
C THR A 94 -14.45 -26.75 15.95
N PRO A 95 -15.34 -26.95 14.98
CA PRO A 95 -15.98 -25.84 14.27
C PRO A 95 -16.75 -24.94 15.24
N VAL A 96 -16.50 -23.63 15.19
CA VAL A 96 -17.20 -22.64 16.04
C VAL A 96 -17.96 -21.68 15.13
N ILE A 97 -19.28 -21.61 15.31
CA ILE A 97 -20.10 -20.56 14.68
C ILE A 97 -20.12 -19.36 15.63
N GLN A 98 -19.42 -18.29 15.24
CA GLN A 98 -19.50 -17.03 15.98
C GLN A 98 -20.72 -16.22 15.52
N PRO A 99 -21.56 -15.74 16.45
CA PRO A 99 -22.67 -14.86 16.09
C PRO A 99 -22.13 -13.58 15.44
N PRO A 100 -22.86 -12.97 14.49
CA PRO A 100 -22.46 -11.72 13.87
C PRO A 100 -22.15 -10.66 14.92
N CYS A 101 -20.99 -10.01 14.79
CA CYS A 101 -20.61 -8.94 15.70
C CYS A 101 -21.63 -7.78 15.61
N LYS A 102 -22.07 -7.27 16.77
CA LYS A 102 -22.99 -6.11 16.82
C LYS A 102 -22.23 -4.86 16.40
N ILE A 103 -22.63 -4.28 15.28
CA ILE A 103 -22.10 -3.01 14.79
C ILE A 103 -23.13 -1.89 14.98
N GLN A 104 -22.63 -0.65 15.06
CA GLN A 104 -23.50 0.52 15.08
C GLN A 104 -24.26 0.64 13.75
N ILE A 105 -25.53 1.06 13.80
CA ILE A 105 -26.41 1.18 12.62
C ILE A 105 -25.79 2.12 11.57
N SER A 106 -25.12 3.19 12.00
CA SER A 106 -24.42 4.15 11.14
C SER A 106 -23.30 3.52 10.30
N LEU A 107 -22.74 2.39 10.74
CA LEU A 107 -21.67 1.67 10.05
C LEU A 107 -22.21 0.57 9.14
N MET A 108 -23.48 0.19 9.28
CA MET A 108 -24.08 -0.93 8.56
C MET A 108 -24.17 -0.65 7.06
N GLU A 109 -24.50 0.58 6.66
CA GLU A 109 -24.54 0.97 5.24
C GLU A 109 -23.13 0.98 4.63
N LYS A 110 -22.12 1.40 5.37
CA LYS A 110 -20.72 1.36 4.92
C LYS A 110 -20.23 -0.08 4.78
N LEU A 111 -20.56 -0.95 5.74
CA LEU A 111 -20.20 -2.36 5.68
C LEU A 111 -20.83 -3.05 4.47
N LYS A 112 -22.12 -2.81 4.21
CA LYS A 112 -22.79 -3.37 3.02
C LYS A 112 -22.14 -2.88 1.73
N ALA A 113 -21.86 -1.57 1.62
CA ALA A 113 -21.24 -1.00 0.45
C ALA A 113 -19.85 -1.63 0.19
N GLU A 114 -19.07 -1.88 1.23
CA GLU A 114 -17.76 -2.53 1.10
C GLU A 114 -17.88 -4.01 0.71
N LEU A 115 -18.83 -4.76 1.28
CA LEU A 115 -19.08 -6.15 0.88
C LEU A 115 -19.50 -6.26 -0.59
N GLU A 116 -20.39 -5.37 -1.05
CA GLU A 116 -20.79 -5.29 -2.47
C GLU A 116 -19.61 -4.92 -3.38
N HIS A 117 -18.71 -4.07 -2.90
CA HIS A 117 -17.49 -3.72 -3.61
C HIS A 117 -16.54 -4.92 -3.74
N MET A 118 -16.29 -5.64 -2.64
CA MET A 118 -15.45 -6.84 -2.64
C MET A 118 -16.02 -7.96 -3.52
N TRP A 119 -17.35 -8.11 -3.56
CA TRP A 119 -18.01 -9.07 -4.45
C TRP A 119 -17.82 -8.71 -5.92
N LYS A 120 -17.93 -7.43 -6.29
CA LYS A 120 -17.66 -6.96 -7.66
C LYS A 120 -16.20 -7.10 -8.09
N LEU A 121 -15.27 -7.11 -7.13
CA LEU A 121 -13.85 -7.32 -7.36
C LEU A 121 -13.45 -8.80 -7.37
N ASP A 122 -14.43 -9.72 -7.25
CA ASP A 122 -14.20 -11.17 -7.22
C ASP A 122 -13.27 -11.61 -6.06
N VAL A 123 -13.24 -10.83 -4.98
CA VAL A 123 -12.45 -11.14 -3.77
C VAL A 123 -13.21 -12.10 -2.86
N ILE A 124 -14.54 -12.03 -2.88
CA ILE A 124 -15.44 -12.88 -2.10
C ILE A 124 -16.57 -13.39 -2.98
N GLU A 125 -17.03 -14.60 -2.68
CA GLU A 125 -18.19 -15.21 -3.34
C GLU A 125 -19.27 -15.52 -2.30
N LYS A 126 -20.53 -15.54 -2.73
CA LYS A 126 -21.66 -15.91 -1.89
C LYS A 126 -21.79 -17.44 -1.86
N ASN A 127 -21.41 -18.04 -0.73
CA ASN A 127 -21.71 -19.45 -0.40
C ASN A 127 -23.20 -19.68 -0.11
#